data_AF-A0A1Z1WS93-F1
#
_entry.id   AF-A0A1Z1WS93-F1
#
_cell.length_a   1.000
_cell.length_b   1.000
_cell.length_c   1.000
_cell.angle_alpha   90.00
_cell.angle_beta   90.00
_cell.angle_gamma   90.00
#
_symmetry.space_group_name_H-M   'P 1'
#
loop_
_entity.id
_entity.type
_entity.pdbx_description
1 polymer ?
#
loop_
_entity_poly.entity_id
_entity_poly.type
_entity_poly.pdbx_seq_one_letter_code
_entity_poly.pdbx_strand_id
1 'polypeptide(L)'
;MPPGFTVGALSGIAADGEGRAAWISGWNYQDQSRTTYLRRDGDTWTVARGPAGPASAPYLNDVVPIPGTTGYWSAGMTRPAPAPPTEAYTERFEA
;
A
#
# COMPACT_ATOMS: atom_id res chain seq x y z
N MET A 1 2.77 14.42 -15.04
CA MET A 1 2.65 14.51 -13.58
C MET A 1 3.16 13.18 -13.02
N PRO A 2 4.07 13.17 -12.04
CA PRO A 2 4.58 11.90 -11.53
C PRO A 2 3.43 11.07 -10.93
N PRO A 3 3.45 9.74 -11.09
CA PRO A 3 2.40 8.86 -10.62
C PRO A 3 2.23 8.94 -9.10
N GLY A 4 1.18 9.66 -8.71
CA GLY A 4 0.26 9.43 -7.59
C GLY A 4 0.79 9.21 -6.19
N PHE A 5 1.50 10.19 -5.63
CA PHE A 5 1.40 10.60 -4.23
C PHE A 5 1.70 12.10 -4.17
N THR A 6 0.79 12.95 -4.67
CA THR A 6 1.01 14.42 -4.63
C THR A 6 0.67 15.01 -3.26
N VAL A 7 -0.32 14.44 -2.57
CA VAL A 7 -0.71 14.77 -1.19
C VAL A 7 -1.00 13.47 -0.45
N GLY A 8 -0.15 13.12 0.52
CA GLY A 8 -0.21 11.83 1.20
C GLY A 8 1.08 11.50 1.96
N ALA A 9 1.27 10.22 2.25
CA ALA A 9 2.48 9.69 2.90
C ALA A 9 2.90 8.37 2.26
N LEU A 10 4.21 8.13 2.19
CA LEU A 10 4.81 6.82 1.91
C LEU A 10 5.32 6.24 3.22
N SER A 11 5.16 4.94 3.43
CA SER A 11 5.43 4.30 4.73
C SER A 11 6.33 3.07 4.65
N GLY A 12 6.05 2.13 3.76
CA GLY A 12 6.82 0.88 3.61
C GLY A 12 7.33 0.67 2.19
N ILE A 13 8.40 -0.12 2.06
CA ILE A 13 8.96 -0.57 0.77
C ILE A 13 9.24 -2.07 0.83
N ALA A 14 8.76 -2.82 -0.16
CA ALA A 14 9.02 -4.24 -0.31
C ALA A 14 9.81 -4.52 -1.58
N ALA A 15 10.69 -5.51 -1.51
CA ALA A 15 11.48 -5.99 -2.62
C ALA A 15 10.82 -7.18 -3.34
N ASP A 16 11.17 -7.37 -4.61
CA ASP A 16 10.88 -8.59 -5.39
C ASP A 16 11.80 -9.76 -4.96
N GLY A 17 11.62 -10.92 -5.60
CA GLY A 17 12.44 -12.11 -5.36
C GLY A 17 13.93 -11.94 -5.71
N GLU A 18 14.31 -10.89 -6.43
CA GLU A 18 15.69 -10.54 -6.75
C GLU A 18 16.27 -9.47 -5.80
N GLY A 19 15.50 -9.02 -4.81
CA GLY A 19 15.91 -8.00 -3.85
C GLY A 19 15.80 -6.56 -4.37
N ARG A 20 15.16 -6.34 -5.53
CA ARG A 20 14.92 -4.99 -6.08
C ARG A 20 13.63 -4.44 -5.52
N ALA A 21 13.56 -3.13 -5.26
CA ALA A 21 12.32 -2.48 -4.86
C ALA A 21 11.18 -2.78 -5.87
N ALA A 22 10.04 -3.24 -5.37
CA ALA A 22 8.90 -3.68 -6.16
C ALA A 22 7.60 -2.97 -5.77
N TRP A 23 7.42 -2.72 -4.47
CA TRP A 23 6.21 -2.08 -3.94
C TRP A 23 6.56 -1.02 -2.92
N ILE A 24 5.84 0.09 -2.95
CA ILE A 24 5.86 1.11 -1.91
C ILE A 24 4.42 1.29 -1.43
N SER A 25 4.19 1.16 -0.13
CA SER A 25 2.88 1.41 0.48
C SER A 25 2.77 2.84 0.98
N GLY A 26 1.52 3.31 1.14
CA GLY A 26 1.28 4.64 1.66
C GLY A 26 -0.19 4.97 1.83
N TRP A 27 -0.43 6.23 2.11
CA TRP A 27 -1.76 6.83 2.18
C TRP A 27 -1.91 7.92 1.12
N ASN A 28 -3.01 7.85 0.38
CA ASN A 28 -3.35 8.84 -0.63
C ASN A 28 -4.52 9.69 -0.13
N TYR A 29 -4.27 10.96 0.19
CA TYR A 29 -5.31 11.87 0.69
C TYR A 29 -6.39 12.14 -0.36
N GLN A 30 -6.01 12.13 -1.65
CA GLN A 30 -6.91 12.44 -2.76
C GLN A 30 -7.92 11.33 -3.05
N ASP A 31 -7.58 10.08 -2.72
CA ASP A 31 -8.46 8.93 -2.88
C ASP A 31 -8.25 7.98 -1.70
N GLN A 32 -9.17 8.09 -0.75
CA GLN A 32 -9.20 7.32 0.49
C GLN A 32 -10.19 6.16 0.43
N SER A 33 -10.70 5.81 -0.76
CA SER A 33 -11.65 4.71 -0.91
C SER A 33 -10.99 3.33 -0.80
N ARG A 34 -9.69 3.24 -1.08
CA ARG A 34 -8.90 2.01 -1.13
C ARG A 34 -7.45 2.27 -0.74
N THR A 35 -6.76 1.21 -0.35
CA THR A 35 -5.31 1.21 -0.19
C THR A 35 -4.62 1.59 -1.48
N THR A 36 -3.48 2.26 -1.36
CA THR A 36 -2.71 2.78 -2.49
C THR A 36 -1.26 2.35 -2.37
N TYR A 37 -0.72 1.91 -3.49
CA TYR A 37 0.67 1.51 -3.60
C TYR A 37 1.30 2.16 -4.83
N LEU A 38 2.62 2.32 -4.82
CA LEU A 38 3.39 2.36 -6.06
C LEU A 38 3.90 0.95 -6.34
N ARG A 39 3.63 0.45 -7.54
CA ARG A 39 4.23 -0.79 -8.07
C ARG A 39 5.27 -0.44 -9.11
N ARG A 40 6.44 -1.07 -9.02
CA ARG A 40 7.46 -0.98 -10.05
C ARG A 40 7.01 -1.76 -11.28
N ASP A 41 7.04 -1.10 -12.43
CA ASP A 41 6.79 -1.69 -13.75
C ASP A 41 7.97 -1.32 -14.67
N GLY A 42 8.86 -2.28 -14.89
CA GLY A 42 10.18 -2.05 -15.49
C GLY A 42 11.00 -1.04 -14.67
N ASP A 43 11.33 0.09 -15.28
CA ASP A 43 12.05 1.20 -14.63
C ASP A 43 11.13 2.36 -14.22
N THR A 44 9.81 2.13 -14.28
CA THR A 44 8.81 3.13 -13.91
C THR A 44 8.03 2.70 -12.67
N TRP A 45 7.37 3.67 -12.03
CA TRP A 45 6.46 3.41 -10.93
C TRP A 45 5.04 3.71 -11.39
N THR A 46 4.09 2.86 -11.02
CA THR A 46 2.68 3.03 -11.35
C THR A 46 1.84 2.96 -10.09
N VAL A 47 0.73 3.69 -10.06
CA VAL A 47 -0.21 3.62 -8.93
C VAL A 47 -1.00 2.33 -9.05
N ALA A 48 -0.93 1.51 -8.00
CA ALA A 48 -1.76 0.33 -7.82
C ALA A 48 -2.73 0.54 -6.65
N ARG A 49 -3.87 -0.14 -6.67
CA ARG A 49 -4.88 -0.09 -5.63
C ARG A 49 -5.11 -1.48 -5.07
N GLY A 50 -5.23 -1.58 -3.76
CA GLY A 50 -5.66 -2.82 -3.13
C GLY A 50 -7.17 -3.06 -3.38
N PRO A 51 -7.70 -4.15 -2.81
CA PRO A 51 -9.08 -4.55 -3.02
C PRO A 51 -10.06 -3.48 -2.52
N ALA A 52 -11.24 -3.44 -3.15
CA ALA A 52 -12.35 -2.70 -2.57
C ALA A 52 -12.75 -3.36 -1.24
N GLY A 53 -12.91 -2.56 -0.19
CA GLY A 53 -13.21 -3.06 1.14
C GLY A 53 -13.95 -2.03 1.99
N PRO A 54 -14.40 -2.41 3.20
CA PRO A 54 -15.17 -1.54 4.07
C PRO A 54 -14.32 -0.45 4.76
N ALA A 55 -12.99 -0.50 4.63
CA ALA A 55 -12.09 0.47 5.23
C ALA A 55 -12.30 1.86 4.60
N SER A 56 -12.83 2.80 5.38
CA SER A 56 -13.23 4.12 4.89
C SER A 56 -12.08 5.06 4.49
N ALA A 57 -10.87 4.84 5.02
CA ALA A 57 -9.68 5.65 4.73
C ALA A 57 -8.40 4.86 5.07
N PRO A 58 -8.12 3.75 4.39
CA PRO A 58 -7.05 2.87 4.79
C PRO A 58 -5.70 3.58 4.75
N TYR A 59 -4.95 3.46 5.85
CA TYR A 59 -3.63 4.03 6.06
C TYR A 59 -2.65 2.89 6.28
N LEU A 60 -1.81 2.61 5.29
CA LEU A 60 -0.85 1.53 5.37
C LEU A 60 0.40 1.98 6.12
N ASN A 61 0.87 1.13 7.02
CA ASN A 61 2.10 1.33 7.77
C ASN A 61 3.26 0.54 7.18
N ASP A 62 3.00 -0.63 6.59
CA ASP A 62 4.06 -1.48 6.07
C ASP A 62 3.59 -2.40 4.93
N VAL A 63 4.55 -2.89 4.13
CA VAL A 63 4.37 -3.92 3.10
C VAL A 63 5.58 -4.84 3.10
N VAL A 64 5.35 -6.15 3.07
CA VAL A 64 6.41 -7.16 3.12
C VAL A 64 6.14 -8.29 2.12
N PRO A 65 7.17 -8.84 1.46
CA PRO A 65 7.03 -10.02 0.63
C PRO A 65 6.69 -11.25 1.50
N ILE A 66 5.85 -12.14 0.97
CA ILE A 66 5.51 -13.41 1.61
C ILE A 66 6.57 -14.46 1.21
N PRO A 67 7.35 -14.99 2.17
CA PRO A 67 8.40 -15.95 1.85
C PRO A 67 7.89 -17.18 1.08
N GLY A 68 8.62 -17.57 0.05
CA GLY A 68 8.28 -18.74 -0.78
C GLY A 68 7.12 -18.52 -1.76
N THR A 69 6.66 -17.27 -1.94
CA THR A 69 5.58 -16.93 -2.89
C THR A 69 5.91 -15.68 -3.69
N THR A 70 5.07 -15.35 -4.66
CA THR A 70 5.09 -14.07 -5.38
C THR A 70 4.24 -12.98 -4.72
N GLY A 71 3.62 -13.28 -3.58
CA GLY A 71 2.67 -12.40 -2.92
C GLY A 71 3.29 -11.51 -1.85
N TYR A 72 2.48 -10.56 -1.38
CA TYR A 72 2.84 -9.57 -0.37
C TYR A 72 1.74 -9.49 0.69
N TRP A 73 2.14 -9.18 1.92
CA TRP A 73 1.26 -8.68 2.95
C TRP A 73 1.45 -7.18 3.08
N SER A 74 0.37 -6.46 3.32
CA SER A 74 0.45 -5.12 3.87
C SER A 74 -0.40 -5.00 5.11
N ALA A 75 0.02 -4.09 6.00
CA ALA A 75 -0.61 -3.88 7.28
C ALA A 75 -0.71 -2.39 7.57
N GLY A 76 -1.74 -2.02 8.32
CA GLY A 76 -1.91 -0.69 8.85
C GLY A 76 -3.24 -0.52 9.57
N MET A 77 -3.95 0.55 9.24
CA MET A 77 -5.14 1.00 9.94
C MET A 77 -6.27 1.29 8.96
N THR A 78 -7.51 1.10 9.39
CA THR A 78 -8.71 1.43 8.57
C THR A 78 -8.90 2.93 8.36
N ARG A 79 -8.24 3.78 9.18
CA ARG A 79 -8.26 5.25 9.14
C ARG A 79 -6.91 5.83 9.61
N PRO A 80 -6.49 7.03 9.15
CA PRO A 80 -5.27 7.70 9.63
C PRO A 80 -5.45 8.43 10.98
N ALA A 81 -6.70 8.59 11.44
CA ALA A 81 -7.04 9.34 12.65
C ALA A 81 -7.46 8.40 13.79
N PRO A 82 -7.11 8.71 15.05
CA PRO A 82 -7.42 7.85 16.20
C PRO A 82 -8.89 7.87 16.64
N ALA A 83 -9.67 8.87 16.20
CA ALA A 83 -11.08 9.03 16.55
C ALA A 83 -11.95 9.24 15.28
N PRO A 84 -13.09 8.52 15.15
CA PRO A 84 -13.50 7.34 15.92
C PRO A 84 -12.43 6.23 15.86
N PRO A 85 -12.48 5.23 16.77
CA PRO A 85 -11.46 4.20 16.85
C PRO A 85 -11.13 3.60 15.49
N THR A 86 -9.84 3.55 15.16
CA THR A 86 -9.37 2.82 13.99
C THR A 86 -9.08 1.37 14.35
N GLU A 87 -9.41 0.47 13.45
CA GLU A 87 -9.09 -0.95 13.55
C GLU A 87 -7.79 -1.26 12.81
N ALA A 88 -7.11 -2.33 13.24
CA ALA A 88 -6.02 -2.92 12.49
C ALA A 88 -6.53 -3.42 11.13
N TYR A 89 -5.73 -3.21 10.10
CA TYR A 89 -6.05 -3.59 8.72
C TYR A 89 -4.90 -4.39 8.14
N THR A 90 -5.20 -5.51 7.50
CA THR A 90 -4.24 -6.29 6.72
C THR A 90 -4.84 -6.74 5.41
N GLU A 91 -4.01 -6.80 4.37
CA GLU A 91 -4.41 -7.38 3.09
C GLU A 91 -3.25 -8.17 2.47
N ARG A 92 -3.62 -9.25 1.79
CA ARG A 92 -2.71 -10.06 0.97
C ARG A 92 -3.04 -9.86 -0.49
N PHE A 93 -2.01 -9.68 -1.30
CA PHE A 93 -2.14 -9.55 -2.75
C PHE A 93 -0.95 -10.23 -3.45
N GLU A 94 -1.15 -10.55 -4.72
CA GLU A 94 -0.10 -11.09 -5.61
C GLU A 94 0.56 -9.95 -6.40
N ALA A 95 1.75 -10.21 -6.95
CA ALA A 95 2.53 -9.24 -7.76
C ALA A 95 1.81 -8.78 -9.04
#